data_AF-A0A7W0WWI8-F1
#
_entry.id   AF-A0A7W0WWI8-F1
#
_cell.length_a   1.000
_cell.length_b   1.000
_cell.length_c   1.000
_cell.angle_alpha   90.00
_cell.angle_beta   90.00
_cell.angle_gamma   90.00
#
_symmetry.space_group_name_H-M   'P 1'
#
loop_
_entity.id
_entity.type
_entity.pdbx_description
1 polymer ?
#
loop_
_entity_poly.entity_id
_entity_poly.type
_entity_poly.pdbx_seq_one_letter_code
_entity_poly.pdbx_strand_id
1 'polypeptide(L)'
;RYALHLPLEIFAGGRKVVAELEDLSRTGMFVRVEDPPPEGTLVHVAFTAGAQRFVTSGNVMHSLDETDARSLGRRVGIGIEFRLPTRPNDKLFAIAVERLLEGVAHTHPARAADRRVIVATSHVRLLERLSAAFGAAGFSVGTAANGLEAIAACLRAKPDVLVVERTLPIIDGIEVVERIATTPKLAGLPMIVMSDDPRDGTLAFELGAMDFVTKPFSTDELVLRVRRLVRGPQHVVFSGDLAEIPLPALLTMFELERKSGQLALRRLSAHGAYANAWIDLDDGRIVNARSTELHADPRRVVMSLLDWTDGQFELTTSRDEELPPCELALQITHLLLEHARESDEARRQLAM
;
A
#
# COMPACT_ATOMS: atom_id res chain seq x y z
N ARG A 1 -0.28 22.34 3.38
CA ARG A 1 -1.74 22.58 3.35
C ARG A 1 -2.24 21.85 2.14
N TYR A 2 -2.82 20.69 2.38
CA TYR A 2 -3.08 19.69 1.35
C TYR A 2 -4.59 19.60 1.16
N ALA A 3 -5.09 20.04 0.00
CA ALA A 3 -6.51 19.98 -0.31
C ALA A 3 -6.92 18.52 -0.52
N LEU A 4 -7.44 17.92 0.54
CA LEU A 4 -7.82 16.52 0.62
C LEU A 4 -9.34 16.42 0.46
N HIS A 5 -9.87 16.22 -0.74
CA HIS A 5 -11.32 16.03 -0.97
C HIS A 5 -11.80 14.64 -0.50
N LEU A 6 -11.57 14.32 0.77
CA LEU A 6 -11.91 13.04 1.38
C LEU A 6 -13.25 13.16 2.12
N PRO A 7 -14.28 12.38 1.76
CA PRO A 7 -15.52 12.36 2.52
C PRO A 7 -15.27 11.79 3.93
N LEU A 8 -15.81 12.46 4.93
CA LEU A 8 -15.77 12.05 6.33
C LEU A 8 -17.14 12.17 6.98
N GLU A 9 -17.30 11.50 8.09
CA GLU A 9 -18.51 11.48 8.90
C GLU A 9 -18.20 12.09 10.26
N ILE A 10 -18.99 13.08 10.63
CA ILE A 10 -18.90 13.75 11.92
C ILE A 10 -20.12 13.36 12.73
N PHE A 11 -19.91 12.85 13.94
CA PHE A 11 -20.98 12.56 14.87
C PHE A 11 -20.95 13.60 15.98
N ALA A 12 -22.02 14.39 16.06
CA ALA A 12 -22.20 15.45 17.05
C ALA A 12 -23.61 15.31 17.66
N GLY A 13 -23.70 15.14 18.98
CA GLY A 13 -25.00 15.09 19.69
C GLY A 13 -25.96 14.00 19.19
N GLY A 14 -25.45 12.85 18.74
CA GLY A 14 -26.25 11.74 18.20
C GLY A 14 -26.69 11.91 16.73
N ARG A 15 -26.33 13.03 16.08
CA ARG A 15 -26.56 13.26 14.65
C ARG A 15 -25.28 12.97 13.86
N LYS A 16 -25.44 12.22 12.78
CA LYS A 16 -24.40 11.98 11.77
C LYS A 16 -24.49 13.07 10.72
N VAL A 17 -23.36 13.71 10.44
CA VAL A 17 -23.22 14.74 9.41
C VAL A 17 -22.13 14.29 8.45
N VAL A 18 -22.42 14.35 7.16
CA VAL A 18 -21.41 14.09 6.13
C VAL A 18 -20.66 15.39 5.88
N ALA A 19 -19.34 15.31 5.86
CA ALA A 19 -18.45 16.42 5.67
C ALA A 19 -17.36 16.05 4.66
N GLU A 20 -16.71 17.07 4.13
CA GLU A 20 -15.59 16.91 3.19
C GLU A 20 -14.34 17.46 3.85
N LEU A 21 -13.27 16.69 3.90
CA LEU A 21 -11.98 17.16 4.39
C LEU A 21 -11.50 18.27 3.45
N GLU A 22 -10.82 19.27 3.99
CA GLU A 22 -10.25 20.34 3.17
C GLU A 22 -8.81 20.62 3.57
N ASP A 23 -8.48 20.50 4.85
CA ASP A 23 -7.09 20.52 5.31
C ASP A 23 -6.89 19.52 6.45
N LEU A 24 -5.70 18.93 6.51
CA LEU A 24 -5.31 17.94 7.50
C LEU A 24 -3.91 18.24 8.04
N SER A 25 -3.75 18.13 9.35
CA SER A 25 -2.47 18.19 10.04
C SER A 25 -2.39 17.10 11.11
N ARG A 26 -1.24 16.97 11.76
CA ARG A 26 -1.04 16.02 12.87
C ARG A 26 -1.92 16.32 14.09
N THR A 27 -2.33 17.57 14.27
CA THR A 27 -3.03 18.03 15.48
C THR A 27 -4.50 18.38 15.23
N GLY A 28 -4.93 18.45 13.97
CA GLY A 28 -6.31 18.77 13.66
C GLY A 28 -6.64 18.73 12.18
N MET A 29 -7.87 19.11 11.85
CA MET A 29 -8.38 19.16 10.48
C MET A 29 -9.36 20.31 10.29
N PHE A 30 -9.50 20.75 9.05
CA PHE A 30 -10.61 21.60 8.63
C PHE A 30 -11.50 20.83 7.68
N VAL A 31 -12.80 20.88 7.94
CA VAL A 31 -13.80 20.10 7.20
C VAL A 31 -14.97 20.97 6.80
N ARG A 32 -15.42 20.80 5.56
CA ARG A 32 -16.60 21.47 5.02
C ARG A 32 -17.85 20.70 5.43
N VAL A 33 -18.81 21.43 5.97
CA VAL A 33 -20.07 20.88 6.44
C VAL A 33 -21.16 21.93 6.24
N GLU A 34 -22.36 21.49 5.82
CA GLU A 34 -23.47 22.39 5.51
C GLU A 34 -24.12 22.98 6.77
N ASP A 35 -24.22 22.19 7.85
CA ASP A 35 -24.79 22.59 9.14
C ASP A 35 -23.71 22.42 10.23
N PRO A 36 -22.82 23.42 10.42
CA PRO A 36 -21.65 23.27 11.27
C PRO A 36 -22.06 23.29 12.75
N PRO A 37 -21.67 22.26 13.55
CA PRO A 37 -21.93 22.26 14.99
C PRO A 37 -21.26 23.47 15.69
N PRO A 38 -21.81 23.95 16.81
CA PRO A 38 -21.28 25.14 17.49
C PRO A 38 -19.90 24.88 18.08
N GLU A 39 -19.15 25.97 18.29
CA GLU A 39 -17.83 25.93 18.95
C GLU A 39 -17.91 25.28 20.34
N GLY A 40 -16.86 24.55 20.71
CA GLY A 40 -16.79 23.78 21.96
C GLY A 40 -17.53 22.43 21.91
N THR A 41 -18.22 22.11 20.81
CA THR A 41 -18.87 20.80 20.65
C THR A 41 -17.84 19.70 20.54
N LEU A 42 -18.01 18.63 21.33
CA LEU A 42 -17.25 17.40 21.15
C LEU A 42 -17.80 16.62 19.96
N VAL A 43 -16.93 16.31 19.00
CA VAL A 43 -17.29 15.55 17.81
C VAL A 43 -16.46 14.28 17.70
N HIS A 44 -17.10 13.22 17.21
CA HIS A 44 -16.39 12.04 16.75
C HIS A 44 -16.24 12.12 15.24
N VAL A 45 -15.01 12.12 14.77
CA VAL A 45 -14.70 12.13 13.34
C VAL A 45 -14.38 10.73 12.93
N ALA A 46 -15.03 10.29 11.85
CA ALA A 46 -14.72 9.05 11.20
C ALA A 46 -14.45 9.29 9.72
N PHE A 47 -13.33 8.79 9.23
CA PHE A 47 -13.11 8.70 7.79
C PHE A 47 -12.71 7.28 7.44
N THR A 48 -13.01 6.88 6.22
CA THR A 48 -12.65 5.57 5.71
C THR A 48 -11.50 5.74 4.73
N ALA A 49 -10.36 5.13 5.00
CA ALA A 49 -9.25 5.05 4.07
C ALA A 49 -9.00 3.57 3.76
N GLY A 50 -9.20 3.19 2.49
CA GLY A 50 -9.25 1.78 2.10
C GLY A 50 -10.44 1.05 2.75
N ALA A 51 -10.17 -0.10 3.37
CA ALA A 51 -11.19 -0.89 4.08
C ALA A 51 -11.31 -0.52 5.58
N GLN A 52 -10.42 0.33 6.10
CA GLN A 52 -10.36 0.65 7.51
C GLN A 52 -11.08 1.97 7.80
N ARG A 53 -11.98 1.93 8.77
CA ARG A 53 -12.64 3.11 9.31
C ARG A 53 -11.84 3.60 10.50
N PHE A 54 -11.28 4.80 10.36
CA PHE A 54 -10.55 5.46 11.43
C PHE A 54 -11.51 6.36 12.17
N VAL A 55 -11.52 6.27 13.49
CA VAL A 55 -12.40 7.08 14.35
C VAL A 55 -11.54 7.75 15.40
N THR A 56 -11.74 9.05 15.59
CA THR A 56 -11.17 9.79 16.69
C THR A 56 -12.21 10.73 17.30
N SER A 57 -11.85 11.38 18.40
CA SER A 57 -12.63 12.48 18.93
C SER A 57 -11.82 13.78 18.91
N GLY A 58 -12.51 14.88 18.61
CA GLY A 58 -11.92 16.20 18.61
C GLY A 58 -12.91 17.25 19.10
N ASN A 59 -12.39 18.42 19.45
CA ASN A 59 -13.21 19.56 19.85
C ASN A 59 -13.33 20.51 18.65
N VAL A 60 -14.55 21.02 18.43
CA VAL A 60 -14.77 22.10 17.47
C VAL A 60 -14.16 23.38 18.05
N MET A 61 -13.08 23.84 17.44
CA MET A 61 -12.34 25.02 17.88
C MET A 61 -12.87 26.32 17.26
N HIS A 62 -13.47 26.23 16.08
CA HIS A 62 -14.21 27.32 15.47
C HIS A 62 -15.22 26.74 14.49
N SER A 63 -16.37 27.39 14.39
CA SER A 63 -17.47 27.05 13.49
C SER A 63 -17.73 28.24 12.58
N LEU A 64 -17.59 28.06 11.27
CA LEU A 64 -17.79 29.11 10.28
C LEU A 64 -19.12 28.85 9.58
N ASP A 65 -20.14 29.62 9.97
CA ASP A 65 -21.42 29.63 9.27
C ASP A 65 -21.32 30.41 7.94
N GLU A 66 -22.42 30.48 7.19
CA GLU A 66 -22.45 31.15 5.89
C GLU A 66 -22.15 32.66 5.96
N THR A 67 -22.46 33.30 7.08
CA THR A 67 -22.24 34.75 7.28
C THR A 67 -20.77 35.02 7.62
N ASP A 68 -20.21 34.21 8.52
CA ASP A 68 -18.81 34.30 8.97
C ASP A 68 -17.82 33.84 7.91
N ALA A 69 -18.16 32.78 7.15
CA ALA A 69 -17.34 32.30 6.04
C ALA A 69 -17.20 33.36 4.93
N ARG A 70 -18.31 34.03 4.57
CA ARG A 70 -18.30 35.10 3.56
C ARG A 70 -17.48 36.31 4.00
N SER A 71 -17.56 36.70 5.27
CA SER A 71 -16.80 37.86 5.79
C SER A 71 -15.29 37.60 5.87
N LEU A 72 -14.88 36.34 6.04
CA LEU A 72 -13.47 35.91 6.11
C LEU A 72 -12.90 35.42 4.76
N GLY A 73 -13.70 35.39 3.69
CA GLY A 73 -13.30 34.85 2.38
C GLY A 73 -13.00 33.34 2.43
N ARG A 74 -13.61 32.62 3.37
CA ARG A 74 -13.45 31.18 3.59
C ARG A 74 -14.73 30.44 3.21
N ARG A 75 -14.68 29.11 3.19
CA ARG A 75 -15.85 28.25 2.96
C ARG A 75 -16.47 27.86 4.30
N VAL A 76 -17.78 27.60 4.29
CA VAL A 76 -18.54 27.10 5.45
C VAL A 76 -17.94 25.78 5.91
N GLY A 77 -17.68 25.65 7.20
CA GLY A 77 -17.00 24.48 7.76
C GLY A 77 -16.61 24.65 9.22
N ILE A 78 -15.93 23.64 9.76
CA ILE A 78 -15.46 23.62 11.14
C ILE A 78 -13.98 23.25 11.23
N GLY A 79 -13.29 23.88 12.18
CA GLY A 79 -11.94 23.49 12.59
C GLY A 79 -12.01 22.55 13.78
N ILE A 80 -11.40 21.37 13.66
CA ILE A 80 -11.42 20.32 14.68
C ILE A 80 -10.00 20.10 15.19
N GLU A 81 -9.79 20.23 16.50
CA GLU A 81 -8.54 19.83 17.16
C GLU A 81 -8.67 18.41 17.70
N PHE A 82 -7.71 17.54 17.39
CA PHE A 82 -7.69 16.16 17.86
C PHE A 82 -7.34 16.11 19.35
N ARG A 83 -8.04 15.27 20.11
CA ARG A 83 -7.60 14.95 21.47
C ARG A 83 -6.38 14.03 21.45
N LEU A 84 -5.50 14.22 22.43
CA LEU A 84 -4.32 13.37 22.62
C LEU A 84 -4.72 11.88 22.66
N PRO A 85 -4.01 11.00 21.94
CA PRO A 85 -4.40 9.61 21.81
C PRO A 85 -4.23 8.88 23.14
N THR A 86 -5.34 8.57 23.80
CA THR A 86 -5.34 7.88 25.11
C THR A 86 -5.83 6.43 24.99
N ARG A 87 -6.46 6.06 23.87
CA ARG A 87 -6.95 4.71 23.57
C ARG A 87 -6.17 4.06 22.41
N PRO A 88 -6.11 2.72 22.34
CA PRO A 88 -5.47 2.00 21.23
C PRO A 88 -5.97 2.43 19.83
N ASN A 89 -7.26 2.71 19.69
CA ASN A 89 -7.86 3.20 18.44
C ASN A 89 -7.40 4.61 18.05
N ASP A 90 -7.05 5.46 19.02
CA ASP A 90 -6.55 6.81 18.73
C ASP A 90 -5.12 6.76 18.17
N LYS A 91 -4.32 5.74 18.56
CA LYS A 91 -2.99 5.49 17.98
C LYS A 91 -3.10 5.06 16.52
N LEU A 92 -4.08 4.20 16.18
CA LEU A 92 -4.36 3.80 14.80
C LEU A 92 -4.80 4.99 13.95
N PHE A 93 -5.59 5.91 14.51
CA PHE A 93 -5.97 7.16 13.85
C PHE A 93 -4.74 8.06 13.57
N ALA A 94 -3.85 8.24 14.54
CA ALA A 94 -2.64 9.04 14.36
C ALA A 94 -1.74 8.48 13.25
N ILE A 95 -1.57 7.15 13.20
CA ILE A 95 -0.83 6.46 12.13
C ILE A 95 -1.51 6.68 10.77
N ALA A 96 -2.84 6.66 10.70
CA ALA A 96 -3.59 6.91 9.47
C ALA A 96 -3.44 8.35 8.97
N VAL A 97 -3.39 9.32 9.88
CA VAL A 97 -3.13 10.74 9.55
C VAL A 97 -1.73 10.90 8.97
N GLU A 98 -0.70 10.30 9.56
CA GLU A 98 0.66 10.32 8.99
C GLU A 98 0.68 9.73 7.57
N ARG A 99 0.05 8.57 7.37
CA ARG A 99 -0.05 7.93 6.05
C ARG A 99 -0.79 8.78 5.01
N LEU A 100 -1.86 9.49 5.41
CA LEU A 100 -2.57 10.40 4.51
C LEU A 100 -1.71 11.60 4.15
N LEU A 101 -0.96 12.16 5.09
CA LEU A 101 -0.02 13.25 4.83
C LEU A 101 1.12 12.82 3.91
N GLU A 102 1.58 11.57 4.03
CA GLU A 102 2.58 10.95 3.15
C GLU A 102 2.02 10.62 1.76
N GLY A 103 0.79 10.10 1.68
CA GLY A 103 0.15 9.62 0.45
C GLY A 103 -0.34 10.71 -0.51
N VAL A 104 -0.64 11.92 -0.03
CA VAL A 104 -1.06 13.05 -0.89
C VAL A 104 0.08 13.55 -1.78
N ALA A 105 1.33 13.21 -1.46
CA ALA A 105 2.46 13.60 -2.28
C ALA A 105 2.49 12.88 -3.64
N HIS A 106 1.85 11.71 -3.83
CA HIS A 106 2.15 10.82 -4.97
C HIS A 106 0.92 10.19 -5.64
N THR A 107 -0.01 10.99 -6.19
CA THR A 107 -1.16 10.45 -6.96
C THR A 107 -1.25 10.99 -8.38
N HIS A 108 -0.92 10.14 -9.36
CA HIS A 108 -1.50 10.20 -10.71
C HIS A 108 -2.00 8.81 -11.12
N PRO A 109 -3.21 8.67 -11.71
CA PRO A 109 -3.75 7.39 -12.14
C PRO A 109 -3.49 7.16 -13.64
N ALA A 110 -2.89 6.03 -14.02
CA ALA A 110 -3.02 5.48 -15.37
C ALA A 110 -2.88 3.95 -15.39
N ARG A 111 -3.64 3.32 -16.29
CA ARG A 111 -3.90 1.88 -16.50
C ARG A 111 -2.65 0.99 -16.60
N ALA A 112 -2.82 -0.27 -16.21
CA ALA A 112 -1.89 -1.41 -16.26
C ALA A 112 -1.26 -1.75 -17.64
N ALA A 113 -1.49 -0.97 -18.70
CA ALA A 113 -0.98 -1.24 -20.05
C ALA A 113 0.07 -0.23 -20.56
N ASP A 114 0.50 0.75 -19.76
CA ASP A 114 1.50 1.74 -20.22
C ASP A 114 2.49 2.15 -19.12
N ARG A 115 2.90 1.19 -18.27
CA ARG A 115 3.90 1.43 -17.24
C ARG A 115 5.24 1.75 -17.88
N ARG A 116 5.78 2.93 -17.59
CA ARG A 116 6.96 3.48 -18.24
C ARG A 116 8.13 3.60 -17.26
N VAL A 117 9.27 3.04 -17.65
CA VAL A 117 10.55 3.23 -16.96
C VAL A 117 11.45 4.12 -17.80
N ILE A 118 12.12 5.08 -17.18
CA ILE A 118 13.25 5.77 -17.81
C ILE A 118 14.55 5.24 -17.23
N VAL A 119 15.49 4.88 -18.11
CA VAL A 119 16.83 4.43 -17.74
C VAL A 119 17.84 5.47 -18.18
N ALA A 120 18.58 6.04 -17.24
CA ALA A 120 19.61 7.03 -17.48
C ALA A 120 21.00 6.43 -17.23
N THR A 121 21.76 6.20 -18.30
CA THR A 121 23.10 5.62 -18.27
C THR A 121 23.90 6.10 -19.47
N SER A 122 25.20 6.35 -19.29
CA SER A 122 26.11 6.64 -20.40
C SER A 122 26.67 5.38 -21.06
N HIS A 123 26.40 4.21 -20.48
CA HIS A 123 26.93 2.92 -20.92
C HIS A 123 25.95 2.24 -21.88
N VAL A 124 26.19 2.35 -23.18
CA VAL A 124 25.31 1.81 -24.24
C VAL A 124 24.97 0.32 -24.03
N ARG A 125 25.95 -0.52 -23.71
CA ARG A 125 25.71 -1.96 -23.46
C ARG A 125 24.81 -2.23 -22.25
N LEU A 126 24.95 -1.43 -21.19
CA LEU A 126 24.08 -1.54 -20.03
C LEU A 126 22.66 -1.09 -20.40
N LEU A 127 22.54 0.01 -21.15
CA LEU A 127 21.26 0.52 -21.63
C LEU A 127 20.51 -0.51 -22.48
N GLU A 128 21.18 -1.16 -23.44
CA GLU A 128 20.60 -2.22 -24.27
C GLU A 128 20.12 -3.40 -23.43
N ARG A 129 20.96 -3.87 -22.50
CA ARG A 129 20.64 -4.99 -21.61
C ARG A 129 19.44 -4.68 -20.71
N LEU A 130 19.40 -3.49 -20.13
CA LEU A 130 18.29 -3.05 -19.28
C LEU A 130 17.02 -2.82 -20.08
N SER A 131 17.11 -2.24 -21.28
CA SER A 131 15.97 -2.02 -22.16
C SER A 131 15.32 -3.34 -22.58
N ALA A 132 16.13 -4.34 -22.94
CA ALA A 132 15.64 -5.68 -23.26
C ALA A 132 14.97 -6.34 -22.04
N ALA A 133 15.60 -6.27 -20.86
CA ALA A 133 15.05 -6.87 -19.64
C ALA A 133 13.73 -6.22 -19.20
N PHE A 134 13.66 -4.89 -19.18
CA PHE A 134 12.43 -4.17 -18.82
C PHE A 134 11.32 -4.34 -19.87
N GLY A 135 11.68 -4.35 -21.16
CA GLY A 135 10.73 -4.64 -22.24
C GLY A 135 10.13 -6.05 -22.12
N ALA A 136 10.97 -7.06 -21.88
CA ALA A 136 10.51 -8.43 -21.62
C ALA A 136 9.64 -8.52 -20.35
N ALA A 137 9.88 -7.67 -19.37
CA ALA A 137 9.10 -7.58 -18.14
C ALA A 137 7.79 -6.78 -18.27
N GLY A 138 7.48 -6.24 -19.47
CA GLY A 138 6.23 -5.56 -19.79
C GLY A 138 6.23 -4.03 -19.65
N PHE A 139 7.40 -3.39 -19.53
CA PHE A 139 7.51 -1.94 -19.40
C PHE A 139 7.78 -1.24 -20.74
N SER A 140 7.18 -0.07 -20.93
CA SER A 140 7.60 0.91 -21.93
C SER A 140 8.92 1.56 -21.48
N VAL A 141 10.01 1.43 -22.25
CA VAL A 141 11.33 1.92 -21.85
C VAL A 141 11.67 3.23 -22.56
N GLY A 142 11.93 4.28 -21.78
CA GLY A 142 12.60 5.49 -22.21
C GLY A 142 14.08 5.46 -21.81
N THR A 143 14.93 6.13 -22.59
CA THR A 143 16.38 6.13 -22.35
C THR A 143 16.92 7.56 -22.30
N ALA A 144 17.95 7.78 -21.48
CA ALA A 144 18.70 9.03 -21.42
C ALA A 144 20.20 8.75 -21.30
N ALA A 145 21.03 9.48 -22.05
CA ALA A 145 22.48 9.28 -22.05
C ALA A 145 23.22 10.17 -21.02
N ASN A 146 22.54 11.15 -20.45
CA ASN A 146 23.05 12.08 -19.45
C ASN A 146 21.94 12.56 -18.51
N GLY A 147 22.32 13.24 -17.42
CA GLY A 147 21.35 13.63 -16.40
C GLY A 147 20.35 14.71 -16.83
N LEU A 148 20.73 15.64 -17.71
CA LEU A 148 19.79 16.64 -18.24
C LEU A 148 18.73 16.01 -19.15
N GLU A 149 19.15 15.07 -20.00
CA GLU A 149 18.24 14.26 -20.81
C GLU A 149 17.28 13.46 -19.94
N ALA A 150 17.75 12.91 -18.81
CA ALA A 150 16.91 12.17 -17.87
C ALA A 150 15.79 13.05 -17.32
N ILE A 151 16.12 14.24 -16.81
CA ILE A 151 15.15 15.21 -16.30
C ILE A 151 14.16 15.62 -17.40
N ALA A 152 14.67 15.95 -18.59
CA ALA A 152 13.83 16.34 -19.72
C ALA A 152 12.88 15.22 -20.15
N ALA A 153 13.36 13.97 -20.17
CA ALA A 153 12.56 12.80 -20.49
C ALA A 153 11.49 12.56 -19.41
N CYS A 154 11.82 12.69 -18.12
CA CYS A 154 10.84 12.61 -17.03
C CYS A 154 9.72 13.65 -17.17
N LEU A 155 10.07 14.91 -17.48
CA LEU A 155 9.09 15.99 -17.68
C LEU A 155 8.16 15.75 -18.87
N ARG A 156 8.67 15.21 -19.97
CA ARG A 156 7.88 14.94 -21.19
C ARG A 156 7.00 13.70 -21.04
N ALA A 157 7.59 12.62 -20.54
CA ALA A 157 7.03 11.28 -20.65
C ALA A 157 6.31 10.81 -19.39
N LYS A 158 6.47 11.52 -18.25
CA LYS A 158 5.87 11.20 -16.95
C LYS A 158 5.96 9.70 -16.60
N PRO A 159 7.19 9.17 -16.43
CA PRO A 159 7.37 7.75 -16.14
C PRO A 159 6.83 7.38 -14.76
N ASP A 160 6.63 6.07 -14.53
CA ASP A 160 6.29 5.50 -13.23
C ASP A 160 7.53 5.28 -12.35
N VAL A 161 8.72 5.21 -12.96
CA VAL A 161 10.00 5.07 -12.25
C VAL A 161 11.16 5.60 -13.09
N LEU A 162 12.12 6.23 -12.43
CA LEU A 162 13.42 6.56 -13.01
C LEU A 162 14.49 5.65 -12.41
N VAL A 163 15.30 5.04 -13.26
CA VAL A 163 16.51 4.33 -12.89
C VAL A 163 17.70 5.11 -13.42
N VAL A 164 18.59 5.56 -12.56
CA VAL A 164 19.66 6.52 -12.90
C VAL A 164 21.02 6.03 -12.41
N GLU A 165 22.05 6.10 -13.26
CA GLU A 165 23.43 5.90 -12.81
C GLU A 165 23.90 7.04 -11.91
N ARG A 166 24.63 6.70 -10.85
CA ARG A 166 25.31 7.67 -9.98
C ARG A 166 26.21 8.61 -10.78
N THR A 167 26.99 8.05 -11.71
CA THR A 167 27.93 8.79 -12.55
C THR A 167 27.33 8.96 -13.94
N LEU A 168 27.00 10.21 -14.29
CA LEU A 168 26.48 10.58 -15.59
C LEU A 168 27.23 11.80 -16.14
N PRO A 169 27.28 11.96 -17.48
CA PRO A 169 27.78 13.18 -18.10
C PRO A 169 26.90 14.40 -17.79
N ILE A 170 27.49 15.59 -17.89
CA ILE A 170 26.86 16.91 -17.73
C ILE A 170 26.43 17.23 -16.30
N ILE A 171 25.51 16.44 -15.75
CA ILE A 171 25.16 16.44 -14.32
C ILE A 171 25.13 14.99 -13.85
N ASP A 172 25.51 14.77 -12.60
CA ASP A 172 25.56 13.43 -12.03
C ASP A 172 24.19 12.93 -11.59
N GLY A 173 24.08 11.63 -11.28
CA GLY A 173 22.80 11.02 -10.89
C GLY A 173 22.24 11.52 -9.57
N ILE A 174 23.08 12.04 -8.67
CA ILE A 174 22.65 12.59 -7.39
C ILE A 174 22.01 13.96 -7.60
N GLU A 175 22.62 14.80 -8.44
CA GLU A 175 22.07 16.07 -8.84
C GLU A 175 20.74 15.89 -9.60
N VAL A 176 20.59 14.83 -10.39
CA VAL A 176 19.31 14.46 -11.00
C VAL A 176 18.23 14.17 -9.94
N VAL A 177 18.56 13.37 -8.92
CA VAL A 177 17.64 13.03 -7.82
C VAL A 177 17.17 14.29 -7.10
N GLU A 178 18.10 15.15 -6.69
CA GLU A 178 17.79 16.40 -5.99
C GLU A 178 16.88 17.32 -6.84
N ARG A 179 17.21 17.51 -8.12
CA ARG A 179 16.43 18.35 -9.03
C ARG A 179 15.04 17.79 -9.28
N ILE A 180 14.89 16.47 -9.39
CA ILE A 180 13.58 15.83 -9.56
C ILE A 180 12.74 15.97 -8.30
N ALA A 181 13.30 15.69 -7.12
CA ALA A 181 12.62 15.81 -5.84
C ALA A 181 12.12 17.23 -5.56
N THR A 182 12.90 18.25 -5.96
CA THR A 182 12.56 19.67 -5.79
C THR A 182 11.69 20.24 -6.90
N THR A 183 11.45 19.50 -7.99
CA THR A 183 10.59 19.94 -9.10
C THR A 183 9.13 19.54 -8.83
N PRO A 184 8.19 20.48 -8.61
CA PRO A 184 6.82 20.15 -8.19
C PRO A 184 6.06 19.22 -9.16
N LYS A 185 6.35 19.29 -10.46
CA LYS A 185 5.72 18.44 -11.49
C LYS A 185 6.22 16.99 -11.50
N LEU A 186 7.35 16.73 -10.85
CA LEU A 186 7.98 15.42 -10.73
C LEU A 186 8.13 14.98 -9.27
N ALA A 187 7.68 15.82 -8.33
CA ALA A 187 7.67 15.51 -6.92
C ALA A 187 6.92 14.20 -6.70
N GLY A 188 7.65 13.18 -6.26
CA GLY A 188 7.10 11.85 -6.04
C GLY A 188 7.31 10.81 -7.12
N LEU A 189 8.03 11.13 -8.18
CA LEU A 189 8.55 10.12 -9.09
C LEU A 189 9.48 9.16 -8.31
N PRO A 190 9.18 7.85 -8.21
CA PRO A 190 10.10 6.89 -7.61
C PRO A 190 11.42 6.83 -8.38
N MET A 191 12.54 6.88 -7.66
CA MET A 191 13.89 6.86 -8.26
C MET A 191 14.73 5.73 -7.66
N ILE A 192 15.44 5.01 -8.52
CA ILE A 192 16.46 4.02 -8.15
C ILE A 192 17.82 4.52 -8.62
N VAL A 193 18.78 4.64 -7.71
CA VAL A 193 20.17 4.99 -8.05
C VAL A 193 21.01 3.73 -8.20
N MET A 194 21.75 3.64 -9.31
CA MET A 194 22.74 2.58 -9.58
C MET A 194 24.15 3.13 -9.35
N SER A 195 24.90 2.61 -8.38
CA SER A 195 26.29 3.03 -8.12
C SER A 195 27.27 1.87 -8.07
N ASP A 196 28.55 2.15 -8.33
CA ASP A 196 29.67 1.24 -8.07
C ASP A 196 30.15 1.33 -6.60
N ASP A 197 29.79 2.38 -5.87
CA ASP A 197 30.16 2.58 -4.46
C ASP A 197 28.92 2.49 -3.54
N PRO A 198 28.85 1.51 -2.63
CA PRO A 198 27.72 1.37 -1.72
C PRO A 198 27.53 2.56 -0.76
N ARG A 199 28.58 3.38 -0.55
CA ARG A 199 28.51 4.57 0.32
C ARG A 199 27.63 5.69 -0.24
N ASP A 200 27.37 5.68 -1.55
CA ASP A 200 26.46 6.64 -2.19
C ASP A 200 24.99 6.42 -1.77
N GLY A 201 24.65 5.25 -1.23
CA GLY A 201 23.27 4.91 -0.87
C GLY A 201 22.65 5.88 0.14
N THR A 202 23.37 6.20 1.22
CA THR A 202 22.88 7.14 2.25
C THR A 202 22.53 8.50 1.66
N LEU A 203 23.43 9.05 0.85
CA LEU A 203 23.22 10.35 0.19
C LEU A 203 22.04 10.29 -0.80
N ALA A 204 21.92 9.21 -1.57
CA ALA A 204 20.81 9.03 -2.50
C ALA A 204 19.45 9.02 -1.77
N PHE A 205 19.35 8.32 -0.64
CA PHE A 205 18.11 8.27 0.17
C PHE A 205 17.76 9.62 0.79
N GLU A 206 18.75 10.33 1.36
CA GLU A 206 18.55 11.66 1.96
C GLU A 206 17.99 12.68 0.95
N LEU A 207 18.36 12.55 -0.32
CA LEU A 207 17.93 13.42 -1.40
C LEU A 207 16.63 12.96 -2.09
N GLY A 208 16.03 11.87 -1.62
CA GLY A 208 14.70 11.43 -2.05
C GLY A 208 14.68 10.28 -3.06
N ALA A 209 15.80 9.57 -3.27
CA ALA A 209 15.74 8.27 -3.93
C ALA A 209 14.98 7.27 -3.06
N MET A 210 14.21 6.38 -3.70
CA MET A 210 13.37 5.40 -3.00
C MET A 210 14.05 4.04 -2.89
N ASP A 211 14.99 3.76 -3.79
CA ASP A 211 15.83 2.56 -3.73
C ASP A 211 17.23 2.86 -4.27
N PHE A 212 18.16 1.97 -3.95
CA PHE A 212 19.56 2.03 -4.35
C PHE A 212 20.06 0.63 -4.66
N VAL A 213 20.88 0.50 -5.72
CA VAL A 213 21.51 -0.77 -6.09
C VAL A 213 23.00 -0.57 -6.36
N THR A 214 23.80 -1.43 -5.74
CA THR A 214 25.25 -1.48 -5.96
C THR A 214 25.56 -2.41 -7.12
N LYS A 215 26.46 -2.01 -8.02
CA LYS A 215 27.00 -2.87 -9.07
C LYS A 215 28.08 -3.81 -8.49
N PRO A 216 28.19 -5.06 -8.99
CA PRO A 216 27.36 -5.65 -10.04
C PRO A 216 26.00 -6.14 -9.51
N PHE A 217 24.95 -5.96 -10.32
CA PHE A 217 23.60 -6.47 -10.06
C PHE A 217 23.09 -7.28 -11.26
N SER A 218 22.14 -8.20 -11.01
CA SER A 218 21.43 -8.90 -12.08
C SER A 218 20.31 -8.02 -12.64
N THR A 219 19.98 -8.20 -13.92
CA THR A 219 18.83 -7.51 -14.51
C THR A 219 17.53 -7.87 -13.82
N ASP A 220 17.39 -9.13 -13.40
CA ASP A 220 16.20 -9.63 -12.71
C ASP A 220 16.01 -8.96 -11.33
N GLU A 221 17.09 -8.74 -10.59
CA GLU A 221 17.05 -7.99 -9.33
C GLU A 221 16.52 -6.57 -9.56
N LEU A 222 17.07 -5.87 -10.55
CA LEU A 222 16.66 -4.50 -10.83
C LEU A 222 15.21 -4.43 -11.36
N VAL A 223 14.77 -5.41 -12.16
CA VAL A 223 13.37 -5.56 -12.60
C VAL A 223 12.45 -5.77 -11.40
N LEU A 224 12.81 -6.61 -10.43
CA LEU A 224 12.02 -6.84 -9.22
C LEU A 224 11.89 -5.58 -8.36
N ARG A 225 12.99 -4.83 -8.19
CA ARG A 225 12.98 -3.54 -7.48
C ARG A 225 12.09 -2.51 -8.16
N VAL A 226 12.21 -2.36 -9.48
CA VAL A 226 11.33 -1.48 -10.27
C VAL A 226 9.87 -1.91 -10.16
N ARG A 227 9.57 -3.21 -10.28
CA ARG A 227 8.21 -3.73 -10.07
C ARG A 227 7.70 -3.37 -8.68
N ARG A 228 8.50 -3.50 -7.62
CA ARG A 228 8.11 -3.12 -6.27
C ARG A 228 7.78 -1.63 -6.16
N LEU A 229 8.57 -0.75 -6.75
CA LEU A 229 8.32 0.69 -6.70
C LEU A 229 7.09 1.10 -7.51
N VAL A 230 6.93 0.56 -8.72
CA VAL A 230 5.78 0.86 -9.59
C VAL A 230 4.48 0.24 -9.07
N ARG A 231 4.56 -0.87 -8.34
CA ARG A 231 3.41 -1.47 -7.62
C ARG A 231 2.91 -0.56 -6.49
N GLY A 232 3.71 0.42 -6.04
CA GLY A 232 3.45 1.18 -4.82
C GLY A 232 3.58 0.30 -3.57
N PRO A 233 3.41 0.86 -2.36
CA PRO A 233 3.39 0.07 -1.14
C PRO A 233 2.31 -1.01 -1.27
N GLN A 234 2.71 -2.27 -1.08
CA GLN A 234 1.76 -3.36 -0.90
C GLN A 234 0.85 -2.98 0.26
N HIS A 235 -0.41 -2.65 -0.03
CA HIS A 235 -1.38 -2.38 1.02
C HIS A 235 -1.67 -3.70 1.71
N VAL A 236 -1.06 -3.90 2.88
CA VAL A 236 -1.61 -4.79 3.88
C VAL A 236 -2.97 -4.19 4.27
N VAL A 237 -4.04 -4.74 3.69
CA VAL A 237 -5.40 -4.27 3.94
C VAL A 237 -5.95 -4.87 5.22
N PHE A 238 -5.40 -6.02 5.62
CA PHE A 238 -5.85 -6.75 6.81
C PHE A 238 -4.70 -7.58 7.37
N SER A 239 -4.41 -7.51 8.68
CA SER A 239 -3.36 -8.30 9.33
C SER A 239 -3.73 -8.59 10.78
N GLY A 240 -3.20 -9.66 11.35
CA GLY A 240 -3.47 -10.04 12.74
C GLY A 240 -2.91 -11.40 13.12
N ASP A 241 -3.42 -11.93 14.23
CA ASP A 241 -3.01 -13.23 14.79
C ASP A 241 -4.13 -14.27 14.62
N LEU A 242 -3.77 -15.48 14.20
CA LEU A 242 -4.67 -16.62 14.05
C LEU A 242 -5.22 -17.12 15.39
N ALA A 243 -4.54 -16.84 16.50
CA ALA A 243 -5.05 -17.10 17.84
C ALA A 243 -6.22 -16.19 18.22
N GLU A 244 -6.29 -14.98 17.64
CA GLU A 244 -7.40 -14.04 17.85
C GLU A 244 -8.53 -14.26 16.84
N ILE A 245 -8.16 -14.49 15.57
CA ILE A 245 -9.12 -14.72 14.49
C ILE A 245 -8.69 -15.98 13.71
N PRO A 246 -9.34 -17.13 13.95
CA PRO A 246 -9.00 -18.38 13.26
C PRO A 246 -9.13 -18.27 11.74
N LEU A 247 -8.27 -18.98 11.01
CA LEU A 247 -8.26 -18.97 9.54
C LEU A 247 -9.64 -19.26 8.90
N PRO A 248 -10.46 -20.22 9.39
CA PRO A 248 -11.82 -20.42 8.89
C PRO A 248 -12.69 -19.17 8.91
N ALA A 249 -12.61 -18.38 9.98
CA ALA A 249 -13.38 -17.15 10.14
C ALA A 249 -12.88 -16.06 9.18
N LEU A 250 -11.55 -15.96 9.00
CA LEU A 250 -10.95 -15.04 8.04
C LEU A 250 -11.38 -15.33 6.60
N LEU A 251 -11.31 -16.61 6.19
CA LEU A 251 -11.70 -17.03 4.85
C LEU A 251 -13.19 -16.79 4.60
N THR A 252 -14.05 -17.06 5.59
CA THR A 252 -15.49 -16.75 5.50
C THR A 252 -15.75 -15.27 5.31
N MET A 253 -15.06 -14.42 6.08
CA MET A 253 -15.15 -12.96 5.94
C MET A 253 -14.69 -12.50 4.55
N PHE A 254 -13.60 -13.08 4.03
CA PHE A 254 -13.10 -12.76 2.70
C PHE A 254 -14.02 -13.24 1.57
N GLU A 255 -14.71 -14.38 1.74
CA GLU A 255 -15.76 -14.85 0.83
C GLU A 255 -16.93 -13.85 0.79
N LEU A 256 -17.43 -13.45 1.97
CA LEU A 256 -18.55 -12.52 2.10
C LEU A 256 -18.24 -11.13 1.54
N GLU A 257 -17.05 -10.61 1.81
CA GLU A 257 -16.60 -9.31 1.34
C GLU A 257 -16.00 -9.34 -0.09
N ARG A 258 -16.01 -10.51 -0.74
CA ARG A 258 -15.47 -10.72 -2.08
C ARG A 258 -14.05 -10.18 -2.22
N LYS A 259 -13.19 -10.44 -1.24
CA LYS A 259 -11.80 -9.96 -1.25
C LYS A 259 -10.99 -10.71 -2.30
N SER A 260 -10.21 -9.95 -3.06
CA SER A 260 -9.11 -10.48 -3.89
C SER A 260 -7.77 -10.05 -3.29
N GLY A 261 -6.75 -10.87 -3.43
CA GLY A 261 -5.41 -10.60 -2.94
C GLY A 261 -4.71 -11.86 -2.46
N GLN A 262 -3.52 -11.68 -1.89
CA GLN A 262 -2.74 -12.78 -1.34
C GLN A 262 -2.76 -12.71 0.18
N LEU A 263 -3.26 -13.77 0.81
CA LEU A 263 -3.19 -13.99 2.25
C LEU A 263 -1.89 -14.74 2.56
N ALA A 264 -0.93 -14.07 3.16
CA ALA A 264 0.27 -14.67 3.72
C ALA A 264 0.01 -15.14 5.17
N LEU A 265 0.48 -16.33 5.50
CA LEU A 265 0.37 -16.96 6.82
C LEU A 265 1.78 -17.36 7.27
N ARG A 266 2.10 -17.09 8.54
CA ARG A 266 3.40 -17.43 9.12
C ARG A 266 3.26 -17.90 10.55
N ARG A 267 3.80 -19.07 10.88
CA ARG A 267 3.93 -19.56 12.26
C ARG A 267 5.35 -20.05 12.55
N LEU A 268 5.70 -20.11 13.82
CA LEU A 268 6.95 -20.74 14.25
C LEU A 268 6.70 -22.25 14.43
N SER A 269 7.43 -23.09 13.70
CA SER A 269 7.32 -24.55 13.85
C SER A 269 7.95 -25.02 15.15
N ALA A 270 7.57 -26.22 15.60
CA ALA A 270 8.17 -26.89 16.77
C ALA A 270 9.69 -27.11 16.64
N HIS A 271 10.23 -27.06 15.42
CA HIS A 271 11.66 -27.20 15.14
C HIS A 271 12.41 -25.85 15.09
N GLY A 272 11.75 -24.74 15.43
CA GLY A 272 12.35 -23.41 15.49
C GLY A 272 12.51 -22.71 14.13
N ALA A 273 12.09 -23.34 13.03
CA ALA A 273 12.01 -22.73 11.70
C ALA A 273 10.63 -22.11 11.45
N TYR A 274 10.55 -21.03 10.67
CA TYR A 274 9.27 -20.44 10.29
C TYR A 274 8.60 -21.25 9.17
N ALA A 275 7.35 -21.64 9.40
CA ALA A 275 6.46 -22.18 8.40
C ALA A 275 5.73 -21.03 7.71
N ASN A 276 5.91 -20.86 6.40
CA ASN A 276 5.19 -19.86 5.62
C ASN A 276 4.20 -20.53 4.68
N ALA A 277 3.05 -19.90 4.49
CA ALA A 277 2.07 -20.31 3.51
C ALA A 277 1.38 -19.10 2.88
N TRP A 278 0.82 -19.31 1.70
CA TRP A 278 0.13 -18.29 0.94
C TRP A 278 -1.16 -18.87 0.36
N ILE A 279 -2.24 -18.10 0.45
CA ILE A 279 -3.52 -18.39 -0.19
C ILE A 279 -3.82 -17.23 -1.13
N ASP A 280 -3.97 -17.52 -2.41
CA ASP A 280 -4.36 -16.52 -3.41
C ASP A 280 -5.89 -16.52 -3.52
N LEU A 281 -6.48 -15.35 -3.33
CA LEU A 281 -7.91 -15.09 -3.32
C LEU A 281 -8.29 -14.25 -4.54
N ASP A 282 -9.39 -14.63 -5.18
CA ASP A 282 -10.02 -13.83 -6.22
C ASP A 282 -11.54 -13.81 -6.02
N ASP A 283 -12.09 -12.61 -5.86
CA ASP A 283 -13.53 -12.37 -5.74
C ASP A 283 -14.18 -13.22 -4.64
N GLY A 284 -13.46 -13.39 -3.52
CA GLY A 284 -13.88 -14.20 -2.39
C GLY A 284 -13.71 -15.72 -2.57
N ARG A 285 -13.03 -16.17 -3.62
CA ARG A 285 -12.74 -17.59 -3.87
C ARG A 285 -11.26 -17.89 -3.73
N ILE A 286 -10.92 -19.11 -3.32
CA ILE A 286 -9.53 -19.56 -3.31
C ILE A 286 -9.19 -20.05 -4.72
N VAL A 287 -8.21 -19.40 -5.33
CA VAL A 287 -7.72 -19.77 -6.67
C VAL A 287 -6.44 -20.58 -6.62
N ASN A 288 -5.63 -20.40 -5.57
CA ASN A 288 -4.39 -21.14 -5.36
C ASN A 288 -3.96 -21.14 -3.88
N ALA A 289 -3.12 -22.09 -3.49
CA ALA A 289 -2.46 -22.10 -2.18
C ALA A 289 -1.11 -22.83 -2.21
N ARG A 290 -0.15 -22.35 -1.44
CA ARG A 290 1.20 -22.92 -1.38
C ARG A 290 1.79 -22.81 0.02
N SER A 291 2.64 -23.76 0.39
CA SER A 291 3.32 -23.81 1.70
C SER A 291 4.80 -24.12 1.50
N THR A 292 5.65 -23.60 2.39
CA THR A 292 7.07 -23.97 2.45
C THR A 292 7.30 -25.35 3.06
N GLU A 293 6.39 -25.83 3.90
CA GLU A 293 6.54 -27.13 4.59
C GLU A 293 5.80 -28.24 3.84
N LEU A 294 4.60 -27.95 3.35
CA LEU A 294 3.75 -28.93 2.69
C LEU A 294 3.78 -28.75 1.18
N HIS A 295 4.47 -29.67 0.49
CA HIS A 295 4.54 -29.74 -0.97
C HIS A 295 3.44 -30.67 -1.47
N ALA A 296 2.20 -30.21 -1.42
CA ALA A 296 1.02 -30.94 -1.88
C ALA A 296 0.22 -30.12 -2.90
N ASP A 297 -0.83 -30.72 -3.45
CA ASP A 297 -1.81 -29.99 -4.24
C ASP A 297 -2.42 -28.85 -3.41
N PRO A 298 -2.77 -27.72 -4.03
CA PRO A 298 -3.17 -26.52 -3.31
C PRO A 298 -4.43 -26.74 -2.43
N ARG A 299 -5.33 -27.67 -2.77
CA ARG A 299 -6.47 -28.05 -1.90
C ARG A 299 -5.99 -28.63 -0.58
N ARG A 300 -5.08 -29.61 -0.63
CA ARG A 300 -4.52 -30.25 0.57
C ARG A 300 -3.70 -29.27 1.41
N VAL A 301 -3.03 -28.30 0.76
CA VAL A 301 -2.38 -27.19 1.46
C VAL A 301 -3.40 -26.39 2.28
N VAL A 302 -4.50 -25.94 1.68
CA VAL A 302 -5.54 -25.19 2.42
C VAL A 302 -6.10 -26.01 3.58
N MET A 303 -6.42 -27.28 3.38
CA MET A 303 -6.95 -28.14 4.45
C MET A 303 -6.00 -28.22 5.64
N SER A 304 -4.70 -28.36 5.39
CA SER A 304 -3.69 -28.37 6.47
C SER A 304 -3.52 -27.01 7.15
N LEU A 305 -3.78 -25.90 6.46
CA LEU A 305 -3.70 -24.56 7.04
C LEU A 305 -4.89 -24.26 7.96
N LEU A 306 -6.06 -24.86 7.72
CA LEU A 306 -7.23 -24.68 8.58
C LEU A 306 -7.01 -25.19 10.01
N ASP A 307 -6.11 -26.16 10.18
CA ASP A 307 -5.71 -26.69 11.48
C ASP A 307 -4.75 -25.76 12.25
N TRP A 308 -4.29 -24.66 11.65
CA TRP A 308 -3.40 -23.71 12.34
C TRP A 308 -4.18 -22.90 13.36
N THR A 309 -3.82 -23.07 14.63
CA THR A 309 -4.43 -22.35 15.77
C THR A 309 -3.65 -21.11 16.21
N ASP A 310 -2.45 -20.92 15.67
CA ASP A 310 -1.56 -19.80 15.97
C ASP A 310 -0.78 -19.37 14.72
N GLY A 311 -0.27 -18.15 14.74
CA GLY A 311 0.52 -17.58 13.65
C GLY A 311 0.04 -16.20 13.23
N GLN A 312 0.88 -15.48 12.51
CA GLN A 312 0.57 -14.16 11.97
C GLN A 312 0.00 -14.31 10.56
N PHE A 313 -0.97 -13.46 10.23
CA PHE A 313 -1.53 -13.38 8.87
C PHE A 313 -1.49 -11.95 8.34
N GLU A 314 -1.32 -11.82 7.03
CA GLU A 314 -1.36 -10.54 6.32
C GLU A 314 -2.05 -10.74 4.95
N LEU A 315 -3.12 -10.00 4.69
CA LEU A 315 -3.78 -9.90 3.39
C LEU A 315 -3.25 -8.68 2.66
N THR A 316 -2.61 -8.94 1.53
CA THR A 316 -2.16 -7.90 0.61
C THR A 316 -3.02 -7.89 -0.64
N THR A 317 -3.57 -6.72 -0.98
CA THR A 317 -4.25 -6.54 -2.26
C THR A 317 -3.24 -6.02 -3.29
N SER A 318 -2.88 -6.83 -4.28
CA SER A 318 -2.16 -6.35 -5.46
C SER A 318 -3.17 -5.80 -6.47
N ARG A 319 -2.93 -4.59 -6.99
CA ARG A 319 -3.81 -4.00 -8.02
C ARG A 319 -3.63 -4.62 -9.40
N ASP A 320 -2.56 -5.39 -9.62
CA ASP A 320 -2.20 -5.98 -10.92
C ASP A 320 -1.27 -7.19 -10.72
N GLU A 321 -1.80 -8.33 -10.30
CA GLU A 321 -1.18 -9.61 -10.69
C GLU A 321 -2.22 -10.37 -11.50
N GLU A 322 -1.86 -10.74 -12.73
CA GLU A 322 -2.45 -11.92 -13.35
C GLU A 322 -2.24 -13.05 -12.36
N LEU A 323 -3.30 -13.38 -11.61
CA LEU A 323 -3.32 -14.56 -10.77
C LEU A 323 -2.92 -15.75 -11.66
N PRO A 324 -2.04 -16.66 -11.20
CA PRO A 324 -1.71 -17.85 -11.94
C PRO A 324 -3.01 -18.57 -12.37
N PRO A 325 -3.02 -19.26 -13.52
CA PRO A 325 -4.24 -19.85 -14.08
C PRO A 325 -4.98 -20.66 -13.02
N CYS A 326 -6.27 -20.38 -12.88
CA CYS A 326 -7.10 -20.88 -11.79
C CYS A 326 -7.09 -22.42 -11.74
N GLU A 327 -6.45 -23.00 -10.73
CA GLU A 327 -6.33 -24.47 -10.58
C GLU A 327 -7.45 -25.06 -9.69
N LEU A 328 -8.13 -24.25 -8.87
CA LEU A 328 -9.06 -24.72 -7.84
C LEU A 328 -10.49 -24.18 -7.95
N ALA A 329 -10.65 -22.87 -8.16
CA ALA A 329 -11.94 -22.15 -8.11
C ALA A 329 -12.90 -22.62 -6.99
N LEU A 330 -12.37 -22.91 -5.79
CA LEU A 330 -13.16 -23.50 -4.71
C LEU A 330 -13.98 -22.43 -3.97
N GLN A 331 -15.25 -22.73 -3.71
CA GLN A 331 -16.02 -21.96 -2.73
C GLN A 331 -15.53 -22.28 -1.32
N ILE A 332 -15.23 -21.23 -0.56
CA ILE A 332 -14.66 -21.35 0.79
C ILE A 332 -15.61 -22.10 1.71
N THR A 333 -16.91 -21.79 1.65
CA THR A 333 -17.95 -22.48 2.43
C THR A 333 -17.94 -24.00 2.22
N HIS A 334 -17.75 -24.49 0.99
CA HIS A 334 -17.71 -25.93 0.71
C HIS A 334 -16.49 -26.59 1.36
N LEU A 335 -15.33 -25.95 1.24
CA LEU A 335 -14.09 -26.42 1.81
C LEU A 335 -14.13 -26.49 3.35
N LEU A 336 -14.79 -25.52 4.00
CA LEU A 336 -14.98 -25.52 5.45
C LEU A 336 -15.89 -26.65 5.95
N LEU A 337 -16.99 -26.92 5.23
CA LEU A 337 -17.89 -28.04 5.57
C LEU A 337 -17.18 -29.40 5.46
N GLU A 338 -16.36 -29.55 4.43
CA GLU A 338 -15.56 -30.76 4.23
C GLU A 338 -14.52 -30.95 5.34
N HIS A 339 -13.77 -29.89 5.68
CA HIS A 339 -12.79 -29.93 6.76
C HIS A 339 -13.43 -30.29 8.11
N ALA A 340 -14.62 -29.75 8.41
CA ALA A 340 -15.37 -30.11 9.62
C ALA A 340 -15.73 -31.61 9.64
N ARG A 341 -16.12 -32.17 8.49
CA ARG A 341 -16.44 -33.61 8.36
C ARG A 341 -15.20 -34.48 8.60
N GLU A 342 -14.06 -34.15 8.00
CA GLU A 342 -12.80 -34.89 8.17
C GLU A 342 -12.31 -34.83 9.63
N SER A 343 -12.40 -33.65 10.24
CA SER A 343 -12.04 -33.44 11.64
C SER A 343 -12.90 -34.27 12.60
N ASP A 344 -14.22 -34.32 12.37
CA ASP A 344 -15.14 -35.12 13.18
C ASP A 344 -14.90 -36.63 13.03
N GLU A 345 -14.60 -37.08 11.81
CA GLU A 345 -14.29 -38.49 11.54
C GLU A 345 -12.98 -38.91 12.21
N ALA A 346 -11.93 -38.09 12.12
CA ALA A 346 -10.66 -38.32 12.79
C ALA A 346 -10.80 -38.37 14.32
N ARG A 347 -11.60 -37.47 14.91
CA ARG A 347 -11.89 -37.48 16.36
C ARG A 347 -12.61 -38.74 16.80
N ARG A 348 -13.54 -39.25 16.00
CA ARG A 348 -14.25 -40.51 16.30
C ARG A 348 -13.32 -41.72 16.24
N GLN A 349 -12.42 -41.77 15.25
CA GLN A 349 -11.44 -42.86 15.12
C GLN A 349 -10.43 -42.90 16.28
N LEU A 350 -10.02 -41.74 16.80
CA LEU A 350 -9.13 -41.66 17.97
C LEU A 350 -9.81 -42.03 19.30
N ALA A 351 -11.14 -42.04 19.35
CA ALA A 351 -11.93 -42.36 20.55
C ALA A 351 -12.35 -43.84 20.65
N MET A 352 -12.06 -44.65 19.62
CA MET A 352 -12.29 -46.11 19.59
C MET A 352 -11.02 -46.87 19.96
#